data_AF-A0A1I3TPJ2-F1
#
_entry.id   AF-A0A1I3TPJ2-F1
#
_cell.length_a   1.000
_cell.length_b   1.000
_cell.length_c   1.000
_cell.angle_alpha   90.00
_cell.angle_beta   90.00
_cell.angle_gamma   90.00
#
_symmetry.space_group_name_H-M   'P 1'
#
loop_
_entity.id
_entity.type
_entity.pdbx_description
1 polymer ?
#
loop_
_entity_poly.entity_id
_entity_poly.type
_entity_poly.pdbx_seq_one_letter_code
_entity_poly.pdbx_strand_id
1 'polypeptide(L)'
;MPAVLKPMRSGQDEDFHDVIAERYERKPTIITSNLDFSEWNDAFHNKLLGAATLDRIMHGAYQVVLDGKSYRTPRKDLSPCRGDS
;
A
#
# COMPACT_ATOMS: atom_id res chain seq x y z
N MET A 1 4.16 -15.86 -9.48
CA MET A 1 4.34 -14.74 -10.44
C MET A 1 4.50 -13.48 -9.60
N PRO A 2 5.50 -12.62 -9.85
CA PRO A 2 5.51 -11.30 -9.22
C PRO A 2 4.19 -10.61 -9.59
N ALA A 3 3.49 -10.09 -8.58
CA ALA A 3 2.26 -9.35 -8.82
C ALA A 3 2.67 -8.03 -9.48
N VAL A 4 2.42 -7.89 -10.77
CA VAL A 4 2.63 -6.61 -11.47
C VAL A 4 1.41 -5.74 -11.22
N LEU A 5 1.66 -4.48 -10.87
CA LEU A 5 0.60 -3.50 -10.66
C LEU A 5 -0.16 -3.31 -11.97
N LYS A 6 -1.46 -3.65 -11.96
CA LYS A 6 -2.30 -3.41 -13.12
C LYS A 6 -2.50 -1.89 -13.26
N PRO A 7 -2.30 -1.31 -14.45
CA PRO A 7 -2.60 0.10 -14.67
C PRO A 7 -4.04 0.41 -14.28
N MET A 8 -4.22 1.57 -13.63
CA MET A 8 -5.53 2.12 -13.31
C MET A 8 -6.36 2.29 -14.58
N ARG A 9 -7.68 2.20 -14.50
CA ARG A 9 -8.54 2.51 -15.66
C ARG A 9 -8.59 4.02 -15.86
N SER A 10 -9.02 4.46 -17.05
CA SER A 10 -9.21 5.89 -17.34
C SER A 10 -10.05 6.57 -16.25
N GLY A 11 -9.56 7.70 -15.74
CA GLY A 11 -10.21 8.49 -14.69
C GLY A 11 -9.89 8.04 -13.27
N GLN A 12 -9.52 6.78 -13.04
CA GLN A 12 -9.20 6.28 -11.69
C GLN A 12 -7.92 6.90 -11.13
N ASP A 13 -6.97 7.26 -12.00
CA ASP A 13 -5.74 7.95 -11.63
C ASP A 13 -5.99 9.40 -11.20
N GLU A 14 -6.94 10.07 -11.84
CA GLU A 14 -7.42 11.40 -11.44
C GLU A 14 -8.21 11.33 -10.13
N ASP A 15 -9.17 10.40 -10.01
CA ASP A 15 -9.94 10.20 -8.77
C ASP A 15 -9.02 9.91 -7.56
N PHE A 16 -8.00 9.06 -7.76
CA PHE A 16 -7.04 8.75 -6.71
C PHE A 16 -6.19 9.97 -6.36
N HIS A 17 -5.74 10.74 -7.35
CA HIS A 17 -5.03 11.99 -7.12
C HIS A 17 -5.85 12.97 -6.28
N ASP A 18 -7.12 13.17 -6.63
CA ASP A 18 -8.01 14.13 -5.95
C ASP A 18 -8.24 13.77 -4.49
N VAL A 19 -8.46 12.48 -4.19
CA VAL A 19 -8.59 12.00 -2.81
C VAL A 19 -7.32 12.26 -2.00
N ILE A 20 -6.14 12.00 -2.60
CA ILE A 20 -4.86 12.26 -1.92
C ILE A 20 -4.67 13.77 -1.72
N ALA A 21 -4.94 14.59 -2.74
CA ALA A 21 -4.81 16.03 -2.67
C ALA A 21 -5.73 16.66 -1.62
N GLU A 22 -6.97 16.18 -1.47
CA GLU A 22 -7.91 16.70 -0.47
C GLU A 22 -7.46 16.38 0.97
N ARG A 23 -6.78 15.24 1.17
CA ARG A 23 -6.33 14.78 2.50
C ARG A 23 -4.96 15.27 2.90
N TYR A 24 -4.10 15.56 1.91
CA TYR A 24 -2.73 16.02 2.10
C TYR A 24 -2.69 17.22 3.08
N GLU A 25 -1.80 17.14 4.08
CA GLU A 25 -1.64 18.11 5.18
C GLU A 25 -2.90 18.39 6.03
N ARG A 26 -4.01 17.66 5.82
CA ARG A 26 -5.29 17.90 6.52
C ARG A 26 -5.70 16.73 7.41
N LYS A 27 -5.46 15.49 6.98
CA LYS A 27 -5.81 14.27 7.75
C LYS A 27 -4.77 13.16 7.55
N PRO A 28 -4.45 12.38 8.58
CA PRO A 28 -3.58 11.22 8.43
C PRO A 28 -4.22 10.18 7.50
N THR A 29 -3.39 9.52 6.69
CA THR A 29 -3.84 8.50 5.72
C THR A 29 -2.96 7.26 5.87
N ILE A 30 -3.59 6.10 6.02
CA ILE A 30 -2.90 4.81 6.08
C ILE A 30 -3.12 4.10 4.76
N ILE A 31 -2.03 3.68 4.12
CA ILE A 31 -2.07 2.91 2.88
C ILE A 31 -1.28 1.62 3.10
N THR A 32 -1.85 0.50 2.69
CA THR A 32 -1.18 -0.81 2.71
C THR A 32 -0.98 -1.27 1.28
N SER A 33 0.25 -1.66 0.93
CA SER A 33 0.57 -2.24 -0.36
C SER A 33 1.51 -3.42 -0.17
N ASN A 34 1.44 -4.35 -1.11
CA ASN A 34 2.38 -5.45 -1.24
C ASN A 34 3.50 -5.15 -2.28
N LEU A 35 3.60 -3.88 -2.71
CA LEU A 35 4.53 -3.39 -3.71
C LEU A 35 5.31 -2.20 -3.15
N ASP A 36 6.56 -2.06 -3.58
CA ASP A 36 7.42 -0.94 -3.21
C ASP A 36 6.98 0.36 -3.88
N PHE A 37 7.30 1.52 -3.27
CA PHE A 37 6.90 2.83 -3.81
C PHE A 37 7.39 3.08 -5.23
N SER A 38 8.57 2.55 -5.60
CA SER A 38 9.10 2.66 -6.96
C SER A 38 8.21 2.03 -8.01
N GLU A 39 7.40 1.02 -7.64
CA GLU A 39 6.50 0.31 -8.54
C GLU A 39 5.13 0.99 -8.66
N TRP A 40 4.78 1.91 -7.75
CA TRP A 40 3.44 2.50 -7.75
C TRP A 40 3.22 3.46 -8.92
N ASN A 41 4.28 4.13 -9.39
CA ASN A 41 4.15 5.04 -10.52
C ASN A 41 3.75 4.27 -11.81
N ASP A 42 4.00 2.96 -11.87
CA ASP A 42 3.60 2.11 -12.98
C ASP A 42 2.08 1.96 -13.10
N ALA A 43 1.34 2.15 -12.00
CA ALA A 43 -0.11 2.14 -11.96
C ALA A 43 -0.77 3.28 -12.73
N PHE A 44 -0.10 4.43 -12.83
CA PHE A 44 -0.65 5.64 -13.42
C PHE A 44 -0.45 5.65 -14.93
N HIS A 45 -1.48 6.04 -15.69
CA HIS A 45 -1.32 6.32 -17.12
C HIS A 45 -0.52 7.61 -17.32
N ASN A 46 -0.89 8.66 -16.61
CA ASN A 46 -0.13 9.90 -16.57
C ASN A 46 0.97 9.83 -15.50
N LYS A 47 2.21 9.58 -15.93
CA LYS A 47 3.37 9.47 -15.02
C LYS A 47 3.68 10.75 -14.25
N LEU A 48 3.33 11.92 -14.78
CA LEU A 48 3.49 13.20 -14.07
C LEU A 48 2.50 13.31 -12.92
N LEU A 49 1.24 12.96 -13.17
CA LEU A 49 0.20 12.90 -12.13
C LEU A 49 0.56 11.87 -11.06
N GLY A 50 1.04 10.70 -11.47
CA GLY A 50 1.53 9.66 -10.56
C GLY A 50 2.66 10.15 -9.66
N ALA A 51 3.70 10.75 -10.23
CA ALA A 51 4.81 11.33 -9.47
C ALA A 51 4.32 12.39 -8.47
N ALA A 52 3.44 13.31 -8.89
CA ALA A 52 2.87 14.34 -8.02
C ALA A 52 1.99 13.77 -6.90
N THR A 53 1.31 12.66 -7.15
CA THR A 53 0.49 11.96 -6.14
C THR A 53 1.38 11.26 -5.11
N LEU A 54 2.41 10.55 -5.58
CA LEU A 54 3.36 9.84 -4.72
C LEU A 54 4.16 10.81 -3.86
N ASP A 55 4.58 11.95 -4.40
CA ASP A 55 5.24 13.02 -3.64
C ASP A 55 4.40 13.45 -2.43
N ARG A 56 3.10 13.72 -2.63
CA ARG A 56 2.18 14.07 -1.55
C ARG A 56 2.00 12.95 -0.52
N ILE A 57 1.94 11.69 -0.96
CA ILE A 57 1.82 10.55 -0.06
C ILE A 57 3.07 10.43 0.80
N MET A 58 4.25 10.54 0.20
CA MET A 58 5.53 10.33 0.87
C MET A 58 5.97 11.51 1.73
N HIS A 59 5.47 12.71 1.44
CA HIS A 59 5.78 13.88 2.24
C HIS A 59 5.23 13.73 3.66
N GLY A 60 6.15 13.51 4.61
CA GLY A 60 5.84 13.29 6.03
C GLY A 60 5.36 11.86 6.37
N ALA A 61 5.48 10.90 5.45
CA ALA A 61 5.09 9.52 5.70
C ALA A 61 6.10 8.75 6.56
N TYR A 62 5.57 7.78 7.31
CA TYR A 62 6.35 6.74 7.95
C TYR A 62 6.14 5.41 7.21
N GLN A 63 7.21 4.87 6.62
CA GLN A 63 7.15 3.56 5.97
C GLN A 63 7.38 2.46 7.00
N VAL A 64 6.46 1.50 7.04
CA VAL A 64 6.59 0.27 7.84
C VAL A 64 6.63 -0.91 6.89
N VAL A 65 7.78 -1.57 6.79
CA VAL A 65 7.95 -2.79 5.99
C VAL A 65 7.49 -3.98 6.83
N LEU A 66 6.55 -4.75 6.28
CA LEU A 66 5.98 -5.93 6.94
C LEU A 66 6.57 -7.20 6.32
N ASP A 67 7.54 -7.79 7.02
CA ASP A 67 8.16 -9.05 6.63
C ASP A 67 7.61 -10.24 7.43
N GLY A 68 7.54 -11.41 6.80
CA GLY A 68 7.19 -12.65 7.47
C GLY A 68 6.27 -13.57 6.67
N LYS A 69 5.90 -14.68 7.29
CA LYS A 69 4.99 -15.66 6.69
C LYS A 69 3.57 -15.11 6.66
N SER A 70 2.84 -15.40 5.59
CA SER A 70 1.43 -15.06 5.47
C SER A 70 0.61 -15.71 6.58
N TYR A 71 -0.18 -14.91 7.28
CA TYR A 71 -1.14 -15.38 8.28
C TYR A 71 -2.35 -16.12 7.67
N ARG A 72 -2.49 -16.12 6.33
CA ARG A 72 -3.58 -16.83 5.64
C ARG A 72 -3.38 -18.34 5.64
N THR A 73 -2.14 -18.81 5.78
CA THR A 73 -1.86 -20.24 5.95
C THR A 73 -2.37 -20.65 7.34
N PRO A 74 -3.27 -21.65 7.46
CA PRO A 74 -3.73 -22.12 8.75
C PRO A 74 -2.53 -22.47 9.62
N ARG A 75 -2.47 -21.92 10.84
CA ARG A 75 -1.46 -22.34 11.83
C ARG A 75 -1.60 -23.84 12.01
N LYS A 76 -0.57 -24.60 11.63
CA LYS A 76 -0.59 -26.08 11.71
C LYS A 76 -0.37 -26.59 13.13
N ASP A 77 -0.09 -25.69 14.07
CA ASP A 77 0.29 -26.00 15.44
C ASP A 77 -0.21 -24.93 16.41
N LEU A 78 -1.46 -25.08 16.83
CA LEU A 78 -1.79 -24.73 18.21
C LEU A 78 -1.86 -26.04 18.97
N SER A 79 -0.70 -26.57 19.36
CA SER A 79 -0.64 -27.43 20.53
C SER A 79 -1.21 -26.60 21.69
N PRO A 80 -2.29 -27.01 22.37
CA PRO A 80 -2.75 -26.26 23.53
C PRO A 80 -1.60 -26.22 24.54
N CYS A 81 -1.25 -25.03 25.02
CA CYS A 81 -0.37 -24.87 26.16
C CYS A 81 -1.00 -25.66 27.30
N ARG A 82 -0.47 -26.85 27.59
CA ARG A 82 -0.84 -27.62 28.76
C ARG A 82 -0.27 -26.83 29.94
N GLY A 83 -1.16 -26.21 30.70
CA GLY A 83 -0.79 -25.59 31.96
C GLY A 83 -0.36 -26.70 32.90
N ASP A 84 0.94 -26.87 33.03
CA ASP A 84 1.51 -27.74 34.04
C ASP A 84 1.69 -26.86 35.29
N SER A 85 1.11 -27.32 36.39
CA SER A 85 0.91 -26.62 37.67
C SER A 85 2.19 -26.27 38.41
#